data_AF-A0A9X9LDV6-F1
#
_entry.id   AF-A0A9X9LDV6-F1
#
_cell.length_a   1.000
_cell.length_b   1.000
_cell.length_c   1.000
_cell.angle_alpha   90.00
_cell.angle_beta   90.00
_cell.angle_gamma   90.00
#
_symmetry.space_group_name_H-M   'P 1'
#
loop_
_entity.id
_entity.type
_entity.pdbx_description
1 polymer ?
#
loop_
_entity_poly.entity_id
_entity_poly.type
_entity_poly.pdbx_seq_one_letter_code
_entity_poly.pdbx_strand_id
1 'polypeptide(L)'
;MQDYRLRELFKPSMAELGLCMYQFECMIQEHLPELFVHFQSQSFHTSMYASSWFLTIFLTTFPLPIATRIFDIFMSEGLEIVFRVGLALLQMNQAELMQLDMEGMLQHFQKVIPHQFDGGPDKLIQAAYQVKYNSKKMKKLEKEYTTIKTKEMEEQVEIKVP
;
A
#
# COMPACT_ATOMS: atom_id res chain seq x y z
N MET A 1 -16.10 10.96 -8.20
CA MET A 1 -15.79 9.56 -7.81
C MET A 1 -15.25 8.72 -8.98
N GLN A 2 -15.74 8.88 -10.22
CA GLN A 2 -15.19 8.15 -11.38
C GLN A 2 -13.76 8.57 -11.73
N ASP A 3 -13.42 9.86 -11.53
CA ASP A 3 -12.09 10.40 -11.91
C ASP A 3 -10.94 9.90 -11.03
N TYR A 4 -11.24 9.39 -9.82
CA TYR A 4 -10.22 8.94 -8.86
C TYR A 4 -9.96 7.43 -8.89
N ARG A 5 -10.59 6.68 -9.81
CA ARG A 5 -10.51 5.21 -9.93
C ARG A 5 -10.86 4.40 -8.66
N LEU A 6 -11.28 5.02 -7.56
CA LEU A 6 -11.63 4.33 -6.30
C LEU A 6 -12.64 3.20 -6.49
N ARG A 7 -13.65 3.40 -7.36
CA ARG A 7 -14.65 2.36 -7.65
C ARG A 7 -14.02 1.06 -8.17
N GLU A 8 -12.90 1.16 -8.88
CA GLU A 8 -12.19 0.02 -9.45
C GLU A 8 -11.58 -0.86 -8.35
N LEU A 9 -11.19 -0.29 -7.21
CA LEU A 9 -10.67 -1.02 -6.05
C LEU A 9 -11.72 -1.94 -5.39
N PHE A 10 -13.02 -1.65 -5.58
CA PHE A 10 -14.12 -2.40 -4.98
C PHE A 10 -14.84 -3.34 -5.95
N LYS A 11 -14.37 -3.45 -7.20
CA LYS A 11 -14.94 -4.42 -8.16
C LYS A 11 -14.72 -5.86 -7.64
N PRO A 12 -15.64 -6.79 -7.89
CA PRO A 12 -15.55 -8.17 -7.33
C PRO A 12 -14.24 -8.90 -7.63
N SER A 13 -13.58 -8.60 -8.74
CA SER A 13 -12.28 -9.19 -9.09
C SER A 13 -11.12 -8.71 -8.21
N MET A 14 -11.29 -7.59 -7.49
CA MET A 14 -10.24 -6.90 -6.73
C MET A 14 -8.97 -6.63 -7.55
N ALA A 15 -9.09 -6.56 -8.87
CA ALA A 15 -7.95 -6.49 -9.78
C ALA A 15 -7.12 -5.21 -9.55
N GLU A 16 -7.79 -4.08 -9.36
CA GLU A 16 -7.13 -2.80 -9.09
C GLU A 16 -6.45 -2.78 -7.71
N LEU A 17 -7.06 -3.41 -6.70
CA LEU A 17 -6.44 -3.54 -5.38
C LEU A 17 -5.18 -4.41 -5.47
N GLY A 18 -5.26 -5.55 -6.17
CA GLY A 18 -4.11 -6.41 -6.42
C GLY A 18 -2.99 -5.69 -7.16
N LEU A 19 -3.32 -4.85 -8.15
CA LEU A 19 -2.36 -3.98 -8.82
C LEU A 19 -1.69 -3.02 -7.83
N CYS A 20 -2.47 -2.38 -6.95
CA CYS A 20 -1.92 -1.48 -5.92
C CYS A 20 -0.98 -2.22 -4.97
N MET A 21 -1.33 -3.44 -4.55
CA MET A 21 -0.44 -4.27 -3.71
C MET A 21 0.87 -4.58 -4.42
N TYR A 22 0.82 -4.98 -5.69
CA TYR A 22 2.01 -5.26 -6.49
C TYR A 22 2.90 -4.02 -6.66
N GLN A 23 2.29 -2.88 -7.01
CA GLN A 23 3.03 -1.62 -7.14
C GLN A 23 3.66 -1.18 -5.81
N PHE A 24 2.92 -1.31 -4.71
CA PHE A 24 3.42 -0.93 -3.39
C PHE A 24 4.54 -1.85 -2.93
N GLU A 25 4.42 -3.16 -3.17
CA GLU A 25 5.49 -4.13 -2.91
C GLU A 25 6.77 -3.79 -3.69
N CYS A 26 6.66 -3.44 -4.97
CA CYS A 26 7.81 -2.97 -5.76
C CYS A 26 8.43 -1.67 -5.20
N MET A 27 7.62 -0.77 -4.64
CA MET A 27 8.16 0.43 -3.97
C MET A 27 8.94 0.06 -2.71
N ILE A 28 8.43 -0.86 -1.90
CA ILE A 28 9.09 -1.33 -0.67
C ILE A 28 10.42 -2.01 -1.05
N GLN A 29 10.43 -2.87 -2.05
CA GLN A 29 11.65 -3.51 -2.53
C GLN A 29 12.72 -2.50 -2.99
N GLU A 30 12.31 -1.41 -3.66
CA GLU A 30 13.22 -0.38 -4.14
C GLU A 30 13.73 0.54 -3.02
N HIS A 31 12.85 0.96 -2.10
CA HIS A 31 13.17 2.01 -1.13
C HIS A 31 13.58 1.46 0.24
N LEU A 32 13.13 0.25 0.59
CA LEU A 32 13.35 -0.42 1.87
C LEU A 32 13.72 -1.90 1.64
N PRO A 33 14.81 -2.19 0.90
CA PRO A 33 15.14 -3.56 0.48
C PRO A 33 15.34 -4.53 1.65
N GLU A 34 15.92 -4.07 2.76
CA GLU A 34 16.10 -4.88 3.97
C GLU A 34 14.76 -5.25 4.61
N LEU A 35 13.84 -4.29 4.70
CA LEU A 35 12.50 -4.52 5.22
C LEU A 35 11.69 -5.45 4.32
N PHE A 36 11.84 -5.31 2.99
CA PHE A 36 11.23 -6.22 2.03
C PHE A 36 11.70 -7.66 2.26
N VAL A 37 13.02 -7.89 2.39
CA VAL A 37 13.57 -9.23 2.66
C VAL A 37 13.06 -9.77 4.00
N HIS A 38 12.99 -8.93 5.04
CA HIS A 38 12.43 -9.32 6.32
C HIS A 38 10.96 -9.76 6.19
N PHE A 39 10.13 -8.96 5.53
CA PHE A 39 8.73 -9.31 5.27
C PHE A 39 8.60 -10.66 4.54
N GLN A 40 9.40 -10.90 3.50
CA GLN A 40 9.42 -12.18 2.79
C GLN A 40 9.82 -13.35 3.72
N SER A 41 10.82 -13.16 4.57
CA SER A 41 11.27 -14.18 5.54
C SER A 41 10.18 -14.56 6.55
N GLN A 42 9.29 -13.61 6.88
CA GLN A 42 8.19 -13.79 7.81
C GLN A 42 6.88 -14.21 7.10
N SER A 43 6.90 -14.47 5.79
CA SER A 43 5.69 -14.67 4.97
C SER A 43 4.65 -13.55 5.15
N PHE A 44 5.12 -12.32 5.37
CA PHE A 44 4.27 -11.18 5.67
C PHE A 44 3.95 -10.41 4.39
N HIS A 45 2.82 -10.77 3.77
CA HIS A 45 2.43 -10.22 2.48
C HIS A 45 1.88 -8.79 2.61
N THR A 46 2.18 -7.96 1.62
CA THR A 46 1.73 -6.56 1.53
C THR A 46 0.21 -6.40 1.73
N SER A 47 -0.58 -7.35 1.21
CA SER A 47 -2.04 -7.35 1.33
C SER A 47 -2.55 -7.52 2.77
N MET A 48 -1.76 -8.11 3.68
CA MET A 48 -2.18 -8.38 5.06
C MET A 48 -2.37 -7.11 5.89
N TYR A 49 -1.60 -6.05 5.59
CA TYR A 49 -1.63 -4.80 6.34
C TYR A 49 -2.06 -3.60 5.49
N ALA A 50 -1.74 -3.59 4.19
CA ALA A 50 -1.96 -2.40 3.35
C ALA A 50 -3.34 -2.36 2.68
N SER A 51 -4.08 -3.47 2.57
CA SER A 51 -5.36 -3.49 1.84
C SER A 51 -6.34 -2.42 2.35
N SER A 52 -6.46 -2.26 3.67
CA SER A 52 -7.35 -1.27 4.27
C SER A 52 -6.90 0.17 3.99
N TRP A 53 -5.60 0.42 3.86
CA TRP A 53 -5.05 1.75 3.57
C TRP A 53 -5.53 2.25 2.20
N PHE A 54 -5.49 1.39 1.19
CA PHE A 54 -5.93 1.73 -0.16
C PHE A 54 -7.44 1.79 -0.30
N LEU A 55 -8.16 0.83 0.30
CA LEU A 55 -9.62 0.80 0.22
C LEU A 55 -10.27 1.99 0.95
N THR A 56 -9.71 2.38 2.10
CA THR A 56 -10.34 3.37 2.98
C THR A 56 -9.62 4.71 2.97
N ILE A 57 -8.53 4.87 2.21
CA ILE A 57 -7.69 6.07 2.23
C ILE A 57 -7.29 6.41 3.68
N PHE A 58 -6.89 5.38 4.43
CA PHE A 58 -6.55 5.43 5.85
C PHE A 58 -7.66 5.90 6.83
N LEU A 59 -8.90 6.08 6.38
CA LEU A 59 -10.03 6.50 7.23
C LEU A 59 -10.33 5.53 8.37
N THR A 60 -9.98 4.25 8.21
CA THR A 60 -10.13 3.24 9.27
C THR A 60 -8.84 2.97 10.04
N THR A 61 -7.74 3.66 9.71
CA THR A 61 -6.42 3.45 10.30
C THR A 61 -6.07 4.54 11.31
N PHE A 62 -6.34 5.81 10.98
CA PHE A 62 -5.97 6.94 11.84
C PHE A 62 -7.17 7.63 12.48
N PRO A 63 -6.95 8.32 13.62
CA PRO A 63 -7.90 9.30 14.14
C PRO A 63 -8.30 10.33 13.09
N LEU A 64 -9.54 10.84 13.21
CA LEU A 64 -10.17 11.70 12.20
C LEU A 64 -9.29 12.88 11.73
N PRO A 65 -8.60 13.66 12.58
CA PRO A 65 -7.81 14.80 12.12
C PRO A 65 -6.69 14.44 11.13
N ILE A 66 -6.09 13.26 11.30
CA ILE A 66 -5.03 12.78 10.41
C ILE A 66 -5.65 12.20 9.15
N ALA A 67 -6.68 11.37 9.32
CA ALA A 67 -7.33 10.71 8.22
C ALA A 67 -8.00 11.69 7.25
N THR A 68 -8.66 12.75 7.74
CA THR A 68 -9.24 13.79 6.88
C THR A 68 -8.17 14.56 6.14
N ARG A 69 -7.01 14.84 6.76
CA ARG A 69 -5.92 15.54 6.08
C ARG A 69 -5.36 14.72 4.91
N ILE A 70 -5.20 13.40 5.10
CA ILE A 70 -4.79 12.49 4.00
C ILE A 70 -5.88 12.47 2.92
N PHE A 71 -7.16 12.40 3.33
CA PHE A 71 -8.29 12.38 2.42
C PHE A 71 -8.40 13.67 1.58
N ASP A 72 -8.18 14.84 2.17
CA ASP A 72 -8.19 16.13 1.46
C ASP A 72 -7.11 16.17 0.37
N ILE A 73 -5.91 15.67 0.67
CA ILE A 73 -4.82 15.60 -0.31
C ILE A 73 -5.16 14.57 -1.39
N PHE A 74 -5.74 13.43 -1.01
CA PHE A 74 -6.21 12.43 -1.97
C PHE A 74 -7.24 13.02 -2.94
N MET A 75 -8.16 13.87 -2.47
CA MET A 75 -9.10 14.57 -3.32
C MET A 75 -8.44 15.57 -4.28
N SER A 76 -7.21 16.03 -4.00
CA SER A 76 -6.46 16.92 -4.88
C SER A 76 -5.51 16.18 -5.83
N GLU A 77 -4.82 15.14 -5.34
CA GLU A 77 -3.69 14.49 -6.01
C GLU A 77 -3.99 13.05 -6.44
N GLY A 78 -5.10 12.48 -6.00
CA GLY A 78 -5.49 11.10 -6.28
C GLY A 78 -4.71 10.07 -5.46
N LEU A 79 -4.66 8.84 -5.96
CA LEU A 79 -4.17 7.67 -5.21
C LEU A 79 -2.66 7.72 -4.89
N GLU A 80 -1.90 8.60 -5.55
CA GLU A 80 -0.46 8.78 -5.30
C GLU A 80 -0.14 9.04 -3.83
N ILE A 81 -0.95 9.86 -3.14
CA ILE A 81 -0.72 10.15 -1.72
C ILE A 81 -0.82 8.89 -0.86
N VAL A 82 -1.63 7.91 -1.23
CA VAL A 82 -1.79 6.67 -0.46
C VAL A 82 -0.51 5.85 -0.47
N PHE A 83 0.12 5.74 -1.65
CA PHE A 83 1.44 5.10 -1.78
C PHE A 83 2.51 5.84 -0.97
N ARG A 84 2.53 7.17 -1.05
CA ARG A 84 3.49 8.02 -0.34
C ARG A 84 3.34 7.89 1.18
N VAL A 85 2.12 7.98 1.70
CA VAL A 85 1.82 7.81 3.13
C VAL A 85 2.18 6.39 3.57
N GLY A 86 1.77 5.36 2.82
CA GLY A 86 2.09 3.98 3.14
C GLY A 86 3.60 3.74 3.25
N LEU A 87 4.40 4.24 2.31
CA LEU A 87 5.85 4.08 2.36
C LEU A 87 6.50 4.92 3.47
N ALA A 88 6.00 6.13 3.72
CA ALA A 88 6.47 6.96 4.82
C ALA A 88 6.25 6.27 6.17
N LEU A 89 5.10 5.61 6.38
CA LEU A 89 4.84 4.83 7.60
C LEU A 89 5.86 3.71 7.78
N LEU A 90 6.19 2.99 6.70
CA LEU A 90 7.21 1.93 6.74
C LEU A 90 8.61 2.49 7.02
N GLN A 91 8.99 3.61 6.40
CA GLN A 91 10.27 4.29 6.66
C GLN A 91 10.40 4.74 8.11
N MET A 92 9.34 5.32 8.67
CA MET A 92 9.32 5.82 10.05
C MET A 92 9.32 4.73 11.11
N ASN A 93 8.98 3.49 10.76
CA ASN A 93 8.87 2.36 11.68
C ASN A 93 9.81 1.21 11.30
N GLN A 94 10.75 1.42 10.37
CA GLN A 94 11.61 0.36 9.85
C GLN A 94 12.42 -0.33 10.96
N ALA A 95 12.99 0.46 11.88
CA ALA A 95 13.83 -0.06 12.95
C ALA A 95 13.07 -1.01 13.89
N GLU A 96 11.82 -0.67 14.21
CA GLU A 96 10.93 -1.49 15.03
C GLU A 96 10.45 -2.71 14.24
N LEU A 97 9.97 -2.54 13.01
CA LEU A 97 9.43 -3.63 12.18
C LEU A 97 10.46 -4.73 11.90
N MET A 98 11.74 -4.37 11.72
CA MET A 98 12.83 -5.33 11.52
C MET A 98 13.06 -6.28 12.70
N GLN A 99 12.51 -5.98 13.88
CA GLN A 99 12.67 -6.78 15.09
C GLN A 99 11.44 -7.66 15.38
N LEU A 100 10.38 -7.53 14.59
CA LEU A 100 9.10 -8.19 14.83
C LEU A 100 8.89 -9.37 13.89
N ASP A 101 8.21 -10.40 14.36
CA ASP A 101 7.66 -11.46 13.52
C ASP A 101 6.34 -11.02 12.86
N MET A 102 5.71 -11.91 12.10
CA MET A 102 4.46 -11.63 11.39
C MET A 102 3.35 -11.08 12.31
N GLU A 103 3.12 -11.70 13.47
CA GLU A 103 2.08 -11.28 14.41
C GLU A 103 2.45 -9.94 15.07
N GLY A 104 3.70 -9.77 15.48
CA GLY A 104 4.21 -8.52 16.04
C GLY A 104 4.06 -7.35 15.08
N MET A 105 4.37 -7.55 13.79
CA MET A 105 4.18 -6.52 12.76
C MET A 105 2.70 -6.14 12.62
N LEU A 106 1.79 -7.12 12.54
CA LEU A 106 0.34 -6.84 12.50
C LEU A 106 -0.12 -6.03 13.70
N GLN A 107 0.30 -6.39 14.91
CA GLN A 107 -0.03 -5.66 16.13
C GLN A 107 0.53 -4.24 16.09
N HIS A 108 1.75 -4.04 15.58
CA HIS A 108 2.37 -2.73 15.43
C HIS A 108 1.57 -1.82 14.49
N PHE A 109 1.17 -2.32 13.32
CA PHE A 109 0.32 -1.59 12.38
C PHE A 109 -1.05 -1.22 12.96
N GLN A 110 -1.64 -2.09 13.78
CA GLN A 110 -3.00 -1.90 14.30
C GLN A 110 -3.05 -1.06 15.59
N LYS A 111 -2.01 -1.13 16.43
CA LYS A 111 -2.06 -0.55 17.79
C LYS A 111 -1.06 0.58 18.01
N VAL A 112 0.09 0.56 17.35
CA VAL A 112 1.15 1.54 17.60
C VAL A 112 1.04 2.69 16.61
N ILE A 113 1.04 2.40 15.30
CA ILE A 113 1.05 3.40 14.25
C ILE A 113 -0.11 4.42 14.34
N PRO A 114 -1.36 4.03 14.65
CA PRO A 114 -2.47 4.99 14.76
C PRO A 114 -2.24 6.12 15.79
N HIS A 115 -1.47 5.84 16.84
CA HIS A 115 -1.19 6.76 17.95
C HIS A 115 0.16 7.49 17.80
N GLN A 116 0.97 7.17 16.79
CA GLN A 116 2.27 7.79 16.56
C GLN A 116 2.16 9.29 16.19
N PHE A 117 0.96 9.75 15.82
CA PHE A 117 0.69 11.06 15.25
C PHE A 117 -0.30 11.89 16.07
N ASP A 118 -0.43 11.64 17.37
CA ASP A 118 -1.35 12.37 18.27
C ASP A 118 -1.07 13.89 18.29
N GLY A 119 0.16 14.31 17.95
CA GLY A 119 0.53 15.73 17.78
C GLY A 119 0.04 16.39 16.49
N GLY A 120 -0.64 15.66 15.60
CA GLY A 120 -1.20 16.17 14.35
C GLY A 120 -0.59 15.55 13.08
N PRO A 121 -1.19 15.82 11.91
CA PRO A 121 -0.82 15.16 10.65
C PRO A 121 0.50 15.64 10.05
N ASP A 122 0.99 16.82 10.42
CA ASP A 122 2.06 17.52 9.70
C ASP A 122 3.33 16.68 9.53
N LYS A 123 3.74 15.96 10.58
CA LYS A 123 4.92 15.07 10.54
C LYS A 123 4.74 13.96 9.50
N LEU A 124 3.57 13.32 9.47
CA LEU A 124 3.27 12.25 8.52
C LEU A 124 3.20 12.78 7.09
N ILE A 125 2.50 13.90 6.90
CA ILE A 125 2.34 14.51 5.58
C ILE A 125 3.69 14.99 5.03
N GLN A 126 4.51 15.63 5.86
CA GLN A 126 5.86 16.04 5.46
C GLN A 126 6.71 14.84 5.04
N ALA A 127 6.69 13.74 5.82
CA ALA A 127 7.38 12.51 5.46
C ALA A 127 6.87 11.92 4.14
N ALA A 128 5.55 11.89 3.92
CA ALA A 128 4.94 11.42 2.68
C ALA A 128 5.39 12.24 1.46
N TYR A 129 5.55 13.55 1.57
CA TYR A 129 6.06 14.37 0.47
C TYR A 129 7.56 14.18 0.18
N GLN A 130 8.33 13.64 1.14
CA GLN A 130 9.73 13.23 0.88
C GLN A 130 9.84 11.90 0.14
N VAL A 131 8.77 11.09 0.13
CA VAL A 131 8.74 9.84 -0.65
C VAL A 131 8.74 10.14 -2.14
N LYS A 132 9.71 9.57 -2.85
CA LYS A 132 9.81 9.67 -4.30
C LYS A 132 8.78 8.76 -4.96
N TYR A 133 7.79 9.36 -5.62
CA TYR A 133 6.83 8.63 -6.46
C TYR A 133 7.13 8.86 -7.94
N ASN A 134 7.27 7.78 -8.71
CA ASN A 134 7.56 7.84 -10.14
C ASN A 134 6.38 7.34 -10.96
N SER A 135 5.55 8.26 -11.44
CA SER A 135 4.32 7.93 -12.18
C SER A 135 4.59 7.16 -13.48
N LYS A 136 5.76 7.35 -14.12
CA LYS A 136 6.15 6.57 -15.32
C LYS A 136 6.42 5.11 -14.95
N LYS A 137 7.09 4.87 -13.82
CA LYS A 137 7.35 3.52 -13.30
C LYS A 137 6.05 2.84 -12.91
N MET A 138 5.11 3.53 -12.26
CA MET A 138 3.82 2.95 -11.89
C MET A 138 3.01 2.46 -13.10
N LYS A 139 2.99 3.26 -14.18
CA LYS A 139 2.36 2.84 -15.45
C LYS A 139 3.07 1.64 -16.10
N LYS A 140 4.38 1.51 -15.92
CA LYS A 140 5.11 0.32 -16.39
C LYS A 140 4.70 -0.92 -15.58
N LEU A 141 4.66 -0.80 -14.26
CA LEU A 141 4.23 -1.88 -13.36
C LEU A 141 2.78 -2.31 -13.60
N GLU A 142 1.89 -1.38 -13.95
CA GLU A 142 0.50 -1.68 -14.35
C GLU A 142 0.44 -2.61 -15.58
N LYS A 143 1.25 -2.33 -16.61
CA LYS A 143 1.33 -3.18 -17.81
C LYS A 143 1.93 -4.56 -17.49
N GLU A 144 2.96 -4.58 -16.64
CA GLU A 144 3.61 -5.81 -16.20
C GLU A 144 2.64 -6.70 -15.42
N TYR A 145 1.96 -6.15 -14.42
CA TYR A 145 0.96 -6.86 -13.62
C TYR A 145 -0.21 -7.38 -14.48
N THR A 146 -0.70 -6.57 -15.41
CA THR A 146 -1.74 -6.99 -16.36
C THR A 146 -1.28 -8.21 -17.17
N THR A 147 -0.03 -8.20 -17.67
CA THR A 147 0.55 -9.31 -18.43
C THR A 147 0.65 -10.58 -17.59
N ILE A 148 1.08 -10.45 -16.32
CA ILE A 148 1.14 -11.58 -15.38
C ILE A 148 -0.26 -12.17 -15.19
N LYS A 149 -1.27 -11.34 -14.91
CA LYS A 149 -2.63 -11.82 -14.67
C LYS A 149 -3.31 -12.42 -15.90
N THR A 150 -3.02 -11.91 -17.09
CA THR A 150 -3.51 -12.53 -18.33
C THR A 150 -2.93 -13.93 -18.52
N LYS A 151 -1.63 -14.11 -18.32
CA LYS A 151 -0.98 -15.43 -18.43
C LYS A 151 -1.49 -16.42 -17.38
N GLU A 152 -1.59 -16.00 -16.12
CA GLU A 152 -2.15 -16.84 -15.04
C GLU A 152 -3.60 -17.30 -15.37
N MET A 153 -4.39 -16.43 -16.01
CA MET A 153 -5.76 -16.77 -16.41
C MET A 153 -5.78 -17.74 -17.61
N GLU A 154 -4.91 -17.55 -18.60
CA GLU A 154 -4.75 -18.45 -19.76
C GLU A 154 -4.33 -19.86 -19.31
N GLU A 155 -3.32 -19.96 -18.45
CA GLU A 155 -2.85 -21.24 -17.89
C GLU A 155 -3.96 -21.96 -17.10
N GLN A 156 -4.76 -21.23 -16.32
CA GLN A 156 -5.89 -21.81 -15.58
C GLN A 156 -7.02 -22.29 -16.50
N VAL A 157 -7.18 -21.70 -17.69
CA VAL A 157 -8.15 -22.14 -18.69
C VAL A 157 -7.64 -23.41 -19.37
N GLU A 158 -6.38 -23.46 -19.77
CA GLU A 158 -5.77 -24.64 -20.40
C GLU A 158 -5.80 -25.87 -19.49
N ILE A 159 -5.55 -25.71 -18.19
CA ILE A 159 -5.62 -26.82 -17.20
C ILE A 159 -7.06 -27.35 -17.01
N LYS A 160 -8.08 -26.54 -17.32
CA LYS A 160 -9.51 -26.91 -17.16
C LYS A 160 -10.13 -27.50 -18.41
N VAL A 161 -9.43 -27.55 -19.54
CA VAL A 161 -9.90 -28.20 -20.77
C VAL A 161 -9.37 -29.63 -20.81
N PRO A 162 -10.21 -30.66 -20.61
CA PRO A 162 -9.81 -32.07 -20.69
C PRO A 162 -9.46 -32.52 -22.12
#